data_AF-A0AAY4CRA8-F1
#
_entry.id   AF-A0AAY4CRA8-F1
#
_cell.length_a   1.000
_cell.length_b   1.000
_cell.length_c   1.000
_cell.angle_alpha   90.00
_cell.angle_beta   90.00
_cell.angle_gamma   90.00
#
_symmetry.space_group_name_H-M   'P 1'
#
loop_
_entity.id
_entity.type
_entity.pdbx_description
1 polymer ?
#
loop_
_entity_poly.entity_id
_entity_poly.type
_entity_poly.pdbx_seq_one_letter_code
_entity_poly.pdbx_strand_id
1 'polypeptide(L)'
;MNENMEEPTSPKGDKENKNPTDDYDMVADEEMKEEEEDEEALPHSEFLDIFEEGLAMIVQDPLLCDLPIQVTLEEVNSQIALEYGQAMTVRVCKADGEVMPIVVVQHATVLDLKKAICRFYELKQQREGGVRHISWKYVWRNFCLAFNGQKLEEDKMKLKDYGIRNRDEVTFLKKLIKK
;
A
#
# COMPACT_ATOMS: atom_id res chain seq x y z
N MET A 1 -5.99 50.04 44.94
CA MET A 1 -6.16 50.29 46.40
C MET A 1 -6.04 48.92 47.06
N ASN A 2 -4.85 48.37 47.31
CA ASN A 2 -3.69 48.87 48.10
C ASN A 2 -4.02 48.85 49.60
N GLU A 3 -3.19 48.38 50.55
CA GLU A 3 -1.80 47.82 50.61
C GLU A 3 -1.64 47.15 52.01
N ASN A 4 -0.70 46.29 52.42
CA ASN A 4 0.50 45.58 51.89
C ASN A 4 0.49 44.13 52.51
N MET A 5 1.33 43.11 52.27
CA MET A 5 2.73 42.91 51.83
C MET A 5 3.83 43.14 52.89
N GLU A 6 4.19 42.10 53.67
CA GLU A 6 5.41 42.06 54.51
C GLU A 6 5.93 40.61 54.76
N GLU A 7 7.18 40.37 54.35
CA GLU A 7 8.14 39.41 54.94
C GLU A 7 9.21 40.25 55.70
N PRO A 8 10.23 39.71 56.45
CA PRO A 8 10.65 38.31 56.65
C PRO A 8 10.92 37.96 58.15
N THR A 9 11.54 36.80 58.43
CA THR A 9 12.82 36.67 59.18
C THR A 9 13.19 35.21 59.49
N SER A 10 14.50 34.91 59.59
CA SER A 10 15.05 33.65 60.14
C SER A 10 15.60 33.85 61.55
N PRO A 11 15.92 32.76 62.29
CA PRO A 11 17.35 32.53 62.58
C PRO A 11 17.79 31.05 62.52
N LYS A 12 19.10 30.82 62.65
CA LYS A 12 19.80 29.51 62.56
C LYS A 12 20.22 28.95 63.92
N GLY A 13 20.47 27.64 63.98
CA GLY A 13 21.42 27.01 64.90
C GLY A 13 21.25 25.49 65.03
N ASP A 14 22.29 24.68 65.27
CA ASP A 14 23.73 24.93 65.14
C ASP A 14 24.52 23.59 65.25
N LYS A 15 25.52 23.36 64.36
CA LYS A 15 26.63 22.35 64.49
C LYS A 15 26.22 20.84 64.57
N GLU A 16 27.03 19.82 64.21
CA GLU A 16 28.42 19.66 63.72
C GLU A 16 28.56 18.21 63.13
N ASN A 17 29.60 17.70 62.43
CA ASN A 17 30.91 18.16 61.92
C ASN A 17 31.38 17.16 60.80
N LYS A 18 32.60 17.33 60.26
CA LYS A 18 33.46 16.34 59.54
C LYS A 18 33.14 15.99 58.06
N ASN A 19 33.56 16.91 57.18
CA ASN A 19 34.29 16.60 55.94
C ASN A 19 35.78 16.27 56.30
N PRO A 20 36.64 15.67 55.42
CA PRO A 20 36.92 16.16 54.05
C PRO A 20 37.28 15.12 52.96
N THR A 21 37.58 15.67 51.77
CA THR A 21 38.32 15.07 50.61
C THR A 21 37.64 13.89 49.88
N ASP A 22 37.67 13.81 48.55
CA ASP A 22 38.42 14.59 47.53
C ASP A 22 37.54 15.32 46.49
N ASP A 23 38.18 16.18 45.71
CA ASP A 23 37.61 17.13 44.73
C ASP A 23 38.20 16.86 43.33
N TYR A 24 37.43 16.29 42.41
CA TYR A 24 37.81 16.15 40.98
C TYR A 24 36.63 16.21 40.01
N ASP A 25 36.54 17.37 39.36
CA ASP A 25 36.09 17.65 37.99
C ASP A 25 34.68 17.28 37.46
N MET A 26 34.21 18.14 36.56
CA MET A 26 33.10 17.86 35.67
C MET A 26 33.60 17.09 34.44
N VAL A 27 32.90 16.01 34.10
CA VAL A 27 32.65 15.68 32.69
C VAL A 27 31.15 15.45 32.56
N ALA A 28 30.51 16.25 31.70
CA ALA A 28 29.18 15.95 31.24
C ALA A 28 29.33 14.94 30.10
N ASP A 29 28.70 13.76 30.24
CA ASP A 29 28.54 12.83 29.14
C ASP A 29 27.55 13.43 28.13
N GLU A 30 28.03 14.35 27.30
CA GLU A 30 27.43 14.56 25.98
C GLU A 30 27.69 13.29 25.17
N GLU A 31 26.74 12.34 25.26
CA GLU A 31 26.61 11.23 24.32
C GLU A 31 26.39 11.79 22.91
N MET A 32 27.47 12.22 22.26
CA MET A 32 27.51 12.32 20.81
C MET A 32 27.24 10.93 20.27
N LYS A 33 26.01 10.72 19.82
CA LYS A 33 25.72 9.68 18.85
C LYS A 33 26.43 10.07 17.57
N GLU A 34 27.64 9.54 17.43
CA GLU A 34 28.19 9.24 16.12
C GLU A 34 27.20 8.24 15.49
N GLU A 35 26.26 8.76 14.71
CA GLU A 35 25.56 7.96 13.72
C GLU A 35 26.63 7.55 12.72
N GLU A 36 27.05 6.28 12.77
CA GLU A 36 27.95 5.70 11.77
C GLU A 36 27.26 5.81 10.41
N GLU A 37 27.58 6.84 9.63
CA GLU A 37 27.26 6.87 8.20
C GLU A 37 28.05 5.73 7.55
N ASP A 38 27.34 4.66 7.18
CA ASP A 38 27.89 3.54 6.40
C ASP A 38 28.50 4.10 5.09
N GLU A 39 29.81 4.37 5.06
CA GLU A 39 30.51 4.83 3.85
C GLU A 39 30.44 3.79 2.70
N GLU A 40 30.05 2.55 3.00
CA GLU A 40 29.79 1.47 2.03
C GLU A 40 28.33 1.44 1.51
N ALA A 41 27.43 2.28 2.04
CA ALA A 41 26.02 2.31 1.63
C ALA A 41 25.83 2.97 0.25
N LEU A 42 25.63 2.14 -0.79
CA LEU A 42 25.25 2.61 -2.11
C LEU A 42 24.01 3.53 -2.06
N PRO A 43 23.98 4.63 -2.83
CA PRO A 43 22.83 5.52 -2.85
C PRO A 43 21.60 4.78 -3.35
N HIS A 44 20.42 5.12 -2.80
CA HIS A 44 19.19 4.35 -3.01
C HIS A 44 18.82 4.09 -4.49
N SER A 45 19.19 5.00 -5.41
CA SER A 45 19.02 4.77 -6.85
C SER A 45 19.85 3.59 -7.35
N GLU A 46 21.16 3.57 -7.09
CA GLU A 46 22.06 2.51 -7.57
C GLU A 46 21.69 1.14 -6.96
N PHE A 47 21.25 1.12 -5.70
CA PHE A 47 20.69 -0.08 -5.09
C PHE A 47 19.41 -0.56 -5.80
N LEU A 48 18.50 0.36 -6.15
CA LEU A 48 17.28 0.01 -6.91
C LEU A 48 17.60 -0.46 -8.33
N ASP A 49 18.55 0.17 -9.02
CA ASP A 49 18.97 -0.21 -10.37
C ASP A 49 19.51 -1.66 -10.39
N ILE A 50 20.41 -2.00 -9.46
CA ILE A 50 20.94 -3.37 -9.27
C ILE A 50 19.82 -4.36 -8.91
N PHE A 51 18.85 -3.95 -8.08
CA PHE A 51 17.73 -4.79 -7.67
C PHE A 51 16.72 -5.04 -8.79
N GLU A 52 16.39 -4.04 -9.60
CA GLU A 52 15.52 -4.18 -10.78
C GLU A 52 16.18 -5.04 -11.86
N GLU A 53 17.49 -4.92 -12.10
CA GLU A 53 18.24 -5.84 -12.97
C GLU A 53 18.17 -7.29 -12.46
N GLY A 54 18.39 -7.50 -11.15
CA GLY A 54 18.29 -8.82 -10.51
C GLY A 54 16.90 -9.46 -10.65
N LEU A 55 15.83 -8.68 -10.42
CA LEU A 55 14.45 -9.14 -10.65
C LEU A 55 14.19 -9.45 -12.13
N ALA A 56 14.67 -8.60 -13.05
CA ALA A 56 14.49 -8.78 -14.49
C ALA A 56 15.21 -10.04 -15.03
N MET A 57 16.28 -10.51 -14.37
CA MET A 57 16.87 -11.82 -14.64
C MET A 57 16.02 -12.98 -14.10
N ILE A 58 15.51 -12.86 -12.87
CA ILE A 58 14.72 -13.94 -12.22
C ILE A 58 13.40 -14.19 -12.96
N VAL A 59 12.72 -13.14 -13.41
CA VAL A 59 11.42 -13.24 -14.14
C VAL A 59 11.57 -13.89 -15.54
N GLN A 60 12.79 -14.12 -16.03
CA GLN A 60 13.03 -14.89 -17.27
C GLN A 60 12.96 -16.42 -17.08
N ASP A 61 12.87 -16.93 -15.84
CA ASP A 61 12.66 -18.35 -15.58
C ASP A 61 11.31 -18.81 -16.19
N PRO A 62 11.25 -19.92 -16.94
CA PRO A 62 9.99 -20.50 -17.45
C PRO A 62 8.94 -20.81 -16.38
N LEU A 63 9.30 -20.90 -15.10
CA LEU A 63 8.39 -21.06 -13.96
C LEU A 63 7.78 -19.73 -13.48
N LEU A 64 8.29 -18.58 -13.93
CA LEU A 64 7.91 -17.24 -13.48
C LEU A 64 7.40 -16.34 -14.62
N CYS A 65 7.23 -16.87 -15.84
CA CYS A 65 6.84 -16.11 -17.04
C CYS A 65 5.45 -15.43 -16.96
N ASP A 66 4.61 -15.80 -15.99
CA ASP A 66 3.32 -15.15 -15.71
C ASP A 66 3.45 -13.88 -14.82
N LEU A 67 4.67 -13.52 -14.39
CA LEU A 67 4.94 -12.28 -13.66
C LEU A 67 5.47 -11.18 -14.60
N PRO A 68 5.07 -9.91 -14.40
CA PRO A 68 5.65 -8.78 -15.13
C PRO A 68 7.04 -8.44 -14.59
N ILE A 69 7.94 -7.90 -15.43
CA ILE A 69 9.33 -7.57 -15.05
C ILE A 69 9.38 -6.70 -13.77
N GLN A 70 8.60 -5.61 -13.74
CA GLN A 70 8.42 -4.78 -12.55
C GLN A 70 7.33 -5.38 -11.64
N VAL A 71 7.61 -6.56 -11.07
CA VAL A 71 6.66 -7.34 -10.27
C VAL A 71 6.37 -6.69 -8.91
N THR A 72 5.10 -6.70 -8.47
CA THR A 72 4.72 -6.34 -7.11
C THR A 72 4.41 -7.56 -6.25
N LEU A 73 4.61 -7.45 -4.92
CA LEU A 73 4.27 -8.49 -3.95
C LEU A 73 2.78 -8.92 -4.02
N GLU A 74 1.89 -8.02 -4.43
CA GLU A 74 0.47 -8.31 -4.65
C GLU A 74 0.24 -9.26 -5.84
N GLU A 75 1.01 -9.11 -6.92
CA GLU A 75 0.94 -9.98 -8.09
C GLU A 75 1.57 -11.36 -7.81
N VAL A 76 2.70 -11.40 -7.08
CA VAL A 76 3.28 -12.68 -6.61
C VAL A 76 2.26 -13.45 -5.77
N ASN A 77 1.64 -12.81 -4.79
CA ASN A 77 0.57 -13.41 -3.99
C ASN A 77 -0.66 -13.79 -4.84
N SER A 78 -0.96 -13.05 -5.90
CA SER A 78 -2.07 -13.34 -6.82
C SER A 78 -1.81 -14.59 -7.67
N GLN A 79 -0.60 -14.78 -8.20
CA GLN A 79 -0.24 -16.01 -8.93
C GLN A 79 -0.17 -17.21 -7.99
N ILE A 80 0.44 -17.07 -6.80
CA ILE A 80 0.43 -18.11 -5.76
C ILE A 80 -1.01 -18.52 -5.40
N ALA A 81 -1.92 -17.54 -5.26
CA ALA A 81 -3.33 -17.83 -5.00
C ALA A 81 -4.05 -18.47 -6.20
N LEU A 82 -3.64 -18.23 -7.44
CA LEU A 82 -4.18 -18.93 -8.61
C LEU A 82 -3.73 -20.39 -8.66
N GLU A 83 -2.46 -20.68 -8.41
CA GLU A 83 -1.90 -22.05 -8.39
C GLU A 83 -2.49 -22.90 -7.26
N TYR A 84 -2.65 -22.35 -6.05
CA TYR A 84 -3.38 -23.02 -4.97
C TYR A 84 -4.92 -23.04 -5.18
N GLY A 85 -5.42 -22.52 -6.31
CA GLY A 85 -6.84 -22.44 -6.62
C GLY A 85 -7.66 -21.56 -5.66
N GLN A 86 -7.01 -20.72 -4.85
CA GLN A 86 -7.63 -19.80 -3.90
C GLN A 86 -8.15 -18.51 -4.57
N ALA A 87 -7.64 -18.18 -5.75
CA ALA A 87 -8.09 -17.10 -6.61
C ALA A 87 -8.75 -17.62 -7.91
N MET A 88 -9.28 -16.69 -8.71
CA MET A 88 -9.84 -16.92 -10.02
C MET A 88 -9.67 -15.69 -10.92
N THR A 89 -9.48 -15.90 -12.22
CA THR A 89 -9.36 -14.82 -13.21
C THR A 89 -10.74 -14.52 -13.80
N VAL A 90 -11.21 -13.28 -13.67
CA VAL A 90 -12.41 -12.77 -14.34
C VAL A 90 -11.97 -11.98 -15.56
N ARG A 91 -12.47 -12.32 -16.76
CA ARG A 91 -12.22 -11.53 -17.97
C ARG A 91 -13.15 -10.32 -17.98
N VAL A 92 -12.62 -9.13 -17.74
CA VAL A 92 -13.41 -7.89 -17.73
C VAL A 92 -13.33 -7.23 -19.11
N CYS A 93 -14.43 -7.30 -19.85
CA CYS A 93 -14.55 -6.80 -21.22
C CYS A 93 -14.98 -5.33 -21.22
N LYS A 94 -14.13 -4.49 -21.80
CA LYS A 94 -14.29 -3.04 -21.96
C LYS A 94 -15.14 -2.72 -23.19
N ALA A 95 -15.68 -1.51 -23.26
CA ALA A 95 -16.64 -1.10 -24.30
C ALA A 95 -16.05 -0.96 -25.72
N ASP A 96 -14.73 -1.05 -25.87
CA ASP A 96 -13.98 -1.07 -27.13
C ASP A 96 -13.50 -2.48 -27.54
N GLY A 97 -13.79 -3.51 -26.73
CA GLY A 97 -13.37 -4.89 -26.96
C GLY A 97 -12.03 -5.28 -26.31
N GLU A 98 -11.34 -4.38 -25.60
CA GLU A 98 -10.19 -4.77 -24.77
C GLU A 98 -10.68 -5.69 -23.63
N VAL A 99 -10.01 -6.84 -23.44
CA VAL A 99 -10.36 -7.81 -22.39
C VAL A 99 -9.24 -7.87 -21.36
N MET A 100 -9.57 -7.55 -20.11
CA MET A 100 -8.62 -7.45 -19.01
C MET A 100 -8.72 -8.69 -18.12
N PRO A 101 -7.65 -9.48 -17.93
CA PRO A 101 -7.64 -10.58 -16.96
C PRO A 101 -7.48 -10.02 -15.54
N ILE A 102 -8.57 -9.94 -14.78
CA ILE A 102 -8.56 -9.45 -13.40
C ILE A 102 -8.56 -10.62 -12.43
N VAL A 103 -7.52 -10.75 -11.61
CA VAL A 103 -7.42 -11.79 -10.58
C VAL A 103 -8.16 -11.34 -9.31
N VAL A 104 -8.98 -12.23 -8.75
CA VAL A 104 -9.75 -12.01 -7.51
C VAL A 104 -9.81 -13.28 -6.68
N VAL A 105 -9.89 -13.17 -5.35
CA VAL A 105 -10.05 -14.35 -4.47
C VAL A 105 -11.36 -15.10 -4.74
N GLN A 106 -11.39 -16.42 -4.53
CA GLN A 106 -12.55 -17.29 -4.82
C GLN A 106 -13.85 -16.91 -4.08
N HIS A 107 -13.79 -16.06 -3.07
CA HIS A 107 -14.93 -15.58 -2.29
C HIS A 107 -15.15 -14.06 -2.42
N ALA A 108 -14.48 -13.42 -3.38
CA ALA A 108 -14.51 -11.98 -3.61
C ALA A 108 -15.92 -11.43 -3.85
N THR A 109 -16.13 -10.18 -3.42
CA THR A 109 -17.36 -9.43 -3.66
C THR A 109 -17.31 -8.64 -4.96
N VAL A 110 -18.46 -8.10 -5.37
CA VAL A 110 -18.55 -7.10 -6.45
C VAL A 110 -17.66 -5.88 -6.16
N LEU A 111 -17.58 -5.44 -4.91
CA LEU A 111 -16.70 -4.35 -4.49
C LEU A 111 -15.22 -4.71 -4.70
N ASP A 112 -14.82 -5.95 -4.43
CA ASP A 112 -13.42 -6.37 -4.58
C ASP A 112 -13.03 -6.51 -6.05
N LEU A 113 -13.95 -6.96 -6.93
CA LEU A 113 -13.74 -6.89 -8.38
C LEU A 113 -13.57 -5.45 -8.86
N LYS A 114 -14.35 -4.49 -8.34
CA LYS A 114 -14.19 -3.06 -8.66
C LYS A 114 -12.82 -2.54 -8.19
N LYS A 115 -12.35 -2.89 -6.98
CA LYS A 115 -11.01 -2.54 -6.49
C LYS A 115 -9.91 -3.14 -7.37
N ALA A 116 -10.01 -4.42 -7.72
CA ALA A 116 -9.02 -5.12 -8.55
C ALA A 116 -8.93 -4.51 -9.96
N ILE A 117 -10.06 -4.06 -10.54
CA ILE A 117 -10.06 -3.27 -11.79
C ILE A 117 -9.34 -1.92 -11.58
N CYS A 118 -9.61 -1.19 -10.49
CA CYS A 118 -8.88 0.06 -10.20
C CYS A 118 -7.36 -0.17 -10.13
N ARG A 119 -6.96 -1.24 -9.43
CA ARG A 119 -5.56 -1.59 -9.16
C ARG A 119 -4.81 -2.09 -10.40
N PHE A 120 -5.45 -2.90 -11.23
CA PHE A 120 -4.91 -3.33 -12.53
C PHE A 120 -4.52 -2.14 -13.41
N TYR A 121 -5.37 -1.11 -13.48
CA TYR A 121 -5.08 0.11 -14.22
C TYR A 121 -4.01 1.00 -13.57
N GLU A 122 -3.91 1.01 -12.23
CA GLU A 122 -2.85 1.73 -11.51
C GLU A 122 -1.47 1.11 -11.80
N LEU A 123 -1.35 -0.22 -11.71
CA LEU A 123 -0.14 -0.96 -12.04
C LEU A 123 0.23 -0.84 -13.53
N LYS A 124 -0.75 -0.96 -14.44
CA LYS A 124 -0.55 -0.73 -15.89
C LYS A 124 -0.06 0.70 -16.15
N GLN A 125 -0.61 1.69 -15.45
CA GLN A 125 -0.24 3.10 -15.60
C GLN A 125 1.17 3.42 -15.09
N GLN A 126 1.56 2.86 -13.94
CA GLN A 126 2.91 2.99 -13.39
C GLN A 126 3.96 2.46 -14.36
N ARG A 127 3.73 1.26 -14.93
CA ARG A 127 4.61 0.63 -15.93
C ARG A 127 4.64 1.35 -17.28
N GLU A 128 3.53 1.92 -17.72
CA GLU A 128 3.45 2.73 -18.95
C GLU A 128 4.03 4.16 -18.79
N GLY A 129 4.61 4.51 -17.62
CA GLY A 129 5.13 5.85 -17.33
C GLY A 129 4.06 6.96 -17.35
N GLY A 130 2.79 6.58 -17.20
CA GLY A 130 1.65 7.48 -17.40
C GLY A 130 1.18 8.15 -16.11
N VAL A 131 0.68 9.39 -16.22
CA VAL A 131 0.03 10.13 -15.11
C VAL A 131 -1.45 10.39 -15.40
N ARG A 132 -2.11 9.49 -16.14
CA ARG A 132 -3.51 9.65 -16.59
C ARG A 132 -4.51 9.20 -15.51
N HIS A 133 -4.65 9.97 -14.44
CA HIS A 133 -5.56 9.66 -13.33
C HIS A 133 -6.99 9.32 -13.80
N ILE A 134 -7.41 8.06 -13.60
CA ILE A 134 -8.77 7.62 -13.90
C ILE A 134 -9.69 8.01 -12.73
N SER A 135 -10.72 8.82 -13.03
CA SER A 135 -11.75 9.15 -12.04
C SER A 135 -12.68 7.95 -11.79
N TRP A 136 -12.27 7.01 -10.96
CA TRP A 136 -13.07 5.83 -10.60
C TRP A 136 -14.45 6.18 -10.03
N LYS A 137 -14.56 7.31 -9.31
CA LYS A 137 -15.86 7.86 -8.86
C LYS A 137 -16.76 8.25 -10.04
N TYR A 138 -16.22 8.72 -11.17
CA TYR A 138 -16.99 8.90 -12.40
C TYR A 138 -17.31 7.55 -13.05
N VAL A 139 -16.36 6.62 -13.15
CA VAL A 139 -16.58 5.31 -13.78
C VAL A 139 -17.73 4.56 -13.09
N TRP A 140 -17.66 4.33 -11.78
CA TRP A 140 -18.69 3.58 -11.05
C TRP A 140 -20.02 4.32 -10.94
N ARG A 141 -20.05 5.65 -11.11
CA ARG A 141 -21.30 6.43 -11.23
C ARG A 141 -21.98 6.25 -12.59
N ASN A 142 -21.22 6.28 -13.70
CA ASN A 142 -21.77 6.29 -15.06
C ASN A 142 -21.85 4.88 -15.70
N PHE A 143 -21.18 3.88 -15.12
CA PHE A 143 -21.14 2.51 -15.60
C PHE A 143 -21.47 1.50 -14.48
N CYS A 144 -21.87 0.30 -14.87
CA CYS A 144 -22.00 -0.89 -14.03
C CYS A 144 -21.29 -2.06 -14.71
N LEU A 145 -20.85 -3.03 -13.92
CA LEU A 145 -20.44 -4.33 -14.42
C LEU A 145 -21.68 -5.22 -14.64
N ALA A 146 -21.65 -6.10 -15.64
CA ALA A 146 -22.74 -7.04 -15.90
C ALA A 146 -22.23 -8.41 -16.40
N PHE A 147 -22.85 -9.47 -15.91
CA PHE A 147 -22.61 -10.86 -16.26
C PHE A 147 -23.89 -11.46 -16.84
N ASN A 148 -23.85 -12.03 -18.04
CA ASN A 148 -25.02 -12.62 -18.72
C ASN A 148 -26.29 -11.73 -18.73
N GLY A 149 -26.10 -10.41 -18.83
CA GLY A 149 -27.17 -9.41 -18.77
C GLY A 149 -27.63 -8.99 -17.36
N GLN A 150 -27.32 -9.78 -16.32
CA GLN A 150 -27.53 -9.39 -14.94
C GLN A 150 -26.47 -8.37 -14.49
N LYS A 151 -26.88 -7.29 -13.87
CA LYS A 151 -25.96 -6.26 -13.38
C LYS A 151 -25.47 -6.55 -11.97
N LEU A 152 -24.19 -6.25 -11.73
CA LEU A 152 -23.53 -6.33 -10.44
C LEU A 152 -23.72 -4.99 -9.70
N GLU A 153 -24.92 -4.77 -9.17
CA GLU A 153 -25.29 -3.53 -8.47
C GLU A 153 -25.10 -3.60 -6.94
N GLU A 154 -25.17 -4.78 -6.31
CA GLU A 154 -24.93 -4.96 -4.86
C GLU A 154 -23.43 -5.22 -4.59
N ASP A 155 -22.77 -4.30 -3.90
CA ASP A 155 -21.33 -4.33 -3.65
C ASP A 155 -20.89 -5.47 -2.71
N LYS A 156 -21.77 -5.95 -1.82
CA LYS A 156 -21.45 -6.98 -0.81
C LYS A 156 -21.69 -8.42 -1.26
N MET A 157 -22.43 -8.64 -2.36
CA MET A 157 -22.66 -9.99 -2.88
C MET A 157 -21.38 -10.57 -3.49
N LYS A 158 -21.18 -11.88 -3.36
CA LYS A 158 -20.00 -12.55 -3.92
C LYS A 158 -20.21 -12.76 -5.41
N LEU A 159 -19.10 -12.75 -6.17
CA LEU A 159 -19.14 -13.01 -7.62
C LEU A 159 -19.76 -14.38 -7.93
N LYS A 160 -19.51 -15.38 -7.08
CA LYS A 160 -20.15 -16.71 -7.15
C LYS A 160 -21.65 -16.70 -6.93
N ASP A 161 -22.20 -15.77 -6.17
CA ASP A 161 -23.65 -15.66 -5.92
C ASP A 161 -24.37 -15.16 -7.19
N TYR A 162 -23.66 -14.41 -8.05
CA TYR A 162 -24.07 -14.09 -9.42
C TYR A 162 -23.77 -15.21 -10.44
N GLY A 163 -23.23 -16.34 -10.00
CA GLY A 163 -22.84 -17.47 -10.86
C GLY A 163 -21.52 -17.30 -11.61
N ILE A 164 -20.72 -16.26 -11.31
CA ILE A 164 -19.43 -15.99 -11.96
C ILE A 164 -18.37 -16.95 -11.41
N ARG A 165 -17.61 -17.59 -12.31
CA ARG A 165 -16.55 -18.56 -12.01
C ARG A 165 -15.23 -18.14 -12.66
N ASN A 166 -14.20 -18.98 -12.48
CA ASN A 166 -12.90 -18.78 -13.13
C ASN A 166 -13.04 -18.80 -14.66
N ARG A 167 -12.42 -17.82 -15.33
CA ARG A 167 -12.45 -17.61 -16.78
C ARG A 167 -13.84 -17.31 -17.36
N ASP A 168 -14.79 -16.81 -16.57
CA ASP A 168 -16.03 -16.19 -17.05
C ASP A 168 -15.83 -14.70 -17.42
N GLU A 169 -16.74 -14.13 -18.21
CA GLU A 169 -16.66 -12.76 -18.77
C GLU A 169 -17.66 -11.78 -18.16
N VAL A 170 -17.17 -10.61 -17.73
CA VAL A 170 -17.96 -9.52 -17.15
C VAL A 170 -17.79 -8.27 -18.00
N THR A 171 -18.90 -7.67 -18.43
CA THR A 171 -18.93 -6.53 -19.37
C THR A 171 -19.16 -5.20 -18.66
N PHE A 172 -18.55 -4.13 -19.18
CA PHE A 172 -18.90 -2.75 -18.79
C PHE A 172 -20.15 -2.27 -19.52
N LEU A 173 -21.26 -2.07 -18.79
CA LEU A 173 -22.48 -1.43 -19.30
C LEU A 173 -22.57 0.03 -18.86
N LYS A 174 -22.91 0.92 -19.79
CA LYS A 174 -23.20 2.33 -19.52
C LYS A 174 -24.57 2.46 -18.86
N LYS A 175 -24.65 3.14 -17.72
CA LYS A 175 -25.91 3.43 -17.02
C LYS A 175 -26.71 4.48 -17.80
N LEU A 176 -27.97 4.16 -18.11
CA LEU A 176 -28.92 5.12 -18.68
C LEU A 176 -29.39 6.08 -17.58
N ILE A 177 -28.62 7.14 -17.35
CA ILE A 177 -29.04 8.27 -16.51
C ILE A 177 -30.19 8.99 -17.23
N LYS A 178 -31.41 8.86 -16.71
CA LYS A 178 -32.51 9.75 -17.08
C LYS A 178 -32.17 11.17 -16.60
N LYS A 179 -32.31 12.15 -17.49
CA LYS A 179 -32.36 13.57 -17.14
C LYS A 179 -33.75 13.93 -16.63
#